data_AF-A0A3P6TXL5-F1
#
_entry.id   AF-A0A3P6TXL5-F1
#
_cell.length_a   1.000
_cell.length_b   1.000
_cell.length_c   1.000
_cell.angle_alpha   90.00
_cell.angle_beta   90.00
_cell.angle_gamma   90.00
#
_symmetry.space_group_name_H-M   'P 1'
#
loop_
_entity.id
_entity.type
_entity.pdbx_description
1 polymer ?
#
loop_
_entity_poly.entity_id
_entity_poly.type
_entity_poly.pdbx_seq_one_letter_code
_entity_poly.pdbx_strand_id
1 'polypeptide(L)'
;QIVQIVPCSFSGQREKQQELIRKKILKTTSRDGKEFSNIVSLKKVTFDVEKFAADECSNAEERYEARARLAVRLGARPSKNKYSNYKQLKEDLTVMKNLEVEFDKLSALKGLKKLSMKKKVKKKKSSRR
;
A
#
# COMPACT_ATOMS: atom_id res chain seq x y z
N GLN A 1 -8.27 -32.66 -41.51
CA GLN A 1 -7.18 -31.67 -41.73
C GLN A 1 -6.22 -31.81 -40.56
N ILE A 2 -4.94 -32.08 -40.82
CA ILE A 2 -3.91 -32.30 -39.79
C ILE A 2 -3.19 -30.96 -39.58
N VAL A 3 -3.26 -30.40 -38.37
CA VAL A 3 -2.56 -29.16 -38.01
C VAL A 3 -1.10 -29.50 -37.73
N GLN A 4 -0.17 -29.01 -38.57
CA GLN A 4 1.26 -29.04 -38.28
C GLN A 4 1.63 -27.83 -37.43
N ILE A 5 2.23 -28.09 -36.26
CA ILE A 5 2.79 -27.06 -35.39
C ILE A 5 4.29 -26.96 -35.71
N VAL A 6 4.70 -25.83 -36.27
CA VAL A 6 6.11 -25.53 -36.57
C VAL A 6 6.77 -24.93 -35.32
N PRO A 7 7.90 -25.48 -34.83
CA PRO A 7 8.63 -24.89 -33.72
C PRO A 7 9.28 -23.58 -34.17
N CYS A 8 8.79 -22.46 -33.64
CA CYS A 8 9.43 -21.16 -33.84
C CYS A 8 10.53 -20.98 -32.79
N SER A 9 11.79 -21.21 -33.17
CA SER A 9 12.95 -20.97 -32.31
C SER A 9 13.23 -19.47 -32.19
N PHE A 10 12.61 -18.82 -31.21
CA PHE A 10 13.05 -17.50 -30.75
C PHE A 10 14.33 -17.62 -29.90
N SER A 11 15.43 -18.06 -30.52
CA SER A 11 16.73 -18.16 -29.85
C SER A 11 17.55 -16.87 -30.03
N GLY A 12 17.85 -16.19 -28.93
CA GLY A 12 19.15 -15.51 -28.75
C GLY A 12 19.21 -13.98 -28.71
N GLN A 13 18.14 -13.24 -29.07
CA GLN A 13 18.22 -11.76 -29.15
C GLN A 13 17.81 -11.03 -27.85
N ARG A 14 17.10 -11.70 -26.92
CA ARG A 14 16.54 -11.05 -25.73
C ARG A 14 17.54 -10.87 -24.59
N GLU A 15 18.49 -11.80 -24.42
CA GLU A 15 19.44 -11.76 -23.30
C GLU A 15 20.47 -10.64 -23.46
N LYS A 16 21.05 -10.48 -24.67
CA LYS A 16 22.03 -9.41 -24.95
C LYS A 16 21.42 -8.01 -24.81
N GLN A 17 20.17 -7.81 -25.20
CA GLN A 17 19.46 -6.55 -25.01
C GLN A 17 19.18 -6.26 -23.53
N GLN A 18 18.79 -7.26 -22.74
CA GLN A 18 18.58 -7.10 -21.30
C GLN A 18 19.88 -6.75 -20.56
N GLU A 19 21.01 -7.33 -20.94
CA GLU A 19 22.30 -7.06 -20.31
C GLU A 19 22.81 -5.64 -20.60
N LEU A 20 22.62 -5.15 -21.83
CA LEU A 20 22.94 -3.77 -22.21
C LEU A 20 22.04 -2.75 -21.50
N ILE A 21 20.76 -3.06 -21.31
CA ILE A 21 19.83 -2.23 -20.54
C ILE A 21 20.28 -2.16 -19.07
N ARG A 22 20.67 -3.29 -18.46
CA ARG A 22 21.20 -3.32 -17.08
C ARG A 22 22.47 -2.48 -16.92
N LYS A 23 23.40 -2.58 -17.87
CA LYS A 23 24.66 -1.80 -17.85
C LYS A 23 24.44 -0.30 -18.06
N LYS A 24 23.38 0.13 -18.74
CA LYS A 24 23.01 1.56 -18.88
C LYS A 24 22.35 2.11 -17.61
N ILE A 25 21.53 1.31 -16.92
CA ILE A 25 20.85 1.74 -15.68
C ILE A 25 21.83 1.88 -14.50
N LEU A 26 22.89 1.07 -14.46
CA LEU A 26 23.92 1.13 -13.41
C LEU A 26 24.89 2.32 -13.52
N LYS A 27 24.87 3.07 -14.63
CA LYS A 27 25.82 4.17 -14.89
C LYS A 27 25.33 5.57 -14.52
N THR A 28 24.09 5.71 -14.05
CA THR A 28 23.55 6.99 -13.60
C THR A 28 23.29 6.96 -12.11
N THR A 29 24.33 7.26 -11.32
CA THR A 29 24.35 8.19 -10.17
C THR A 29 25.64 7.95 -9.37
N SER A 30 26.76 8.48 -9.87
CA SER A 30 27.72 9.01 -8.90
C SER A 30 26.96 10.09 -8.14
N ARG A 31 26.69 9.85 -6.86
CA ARG A 31 26.19 10.88 -5.96
C ARG A 31 27.37 11.81 -5.74
N ASP A 32 27.62 12.69 -6.70
CA ASP A 32 28.63 13.72 -6.59
C ASP A 32 28.42 14.43 -5.26
N GLY A 33 29.51 14.48 -4.49
CA GLY A 33 29.57 15.08 -3.17
C GLY A 33 29.00 16.47 -3.22
N LYS A 34 27.76 16.62 -2.77
CA LYS A 34 27.20 17.93 -2.52
C LYS A 34 27.62 18.31 -1.12
N GLU A 35 28.72 19.05 -1.04
CA GLU A 35 29.07 19.84 0.13
C GLU A 35 27.78 20.50 0.65
N PHE A 36 27.43 20.18 1.88
CA PHE A 36 26.35 20.86 2.57
C PHE A 36 26.82 22.29 2.82
N SER A 37 26.53 23.18 1.87
CA SER A 37 26.35 24.57 2.27
C SER A 37 25.32 24.55 3.40
N ASN A 38 25.62 25.24 4.51
CA ASN A 38 24.85 25.26 5.75
C ASN A 38 23.44 25.89 5.61
N ILE A 39 22.81 25.75 4.45
CA ILE A 39 21.49 26.23 4.12
C ILE A 39 20.49 25.19 4.61
N VAL A 40 19.93 25.44 5.78
CA VAL A 40 18.82 24.66 6.33
C VAL A 40 17.61 24.85 5.41
N SER A 41 17.29 23.84 4.61
CA SER A 41 16.07 23.83 3.80
C SER A 41 14.99 23.04 4.50
N LEU A 42 13.75 23.54 4.48
CA LEU A 42 12.60 22.84 5.08
C LEU A 42 12.45 21.43 4.53
N LYS A 43 12.67 21.23 3.23
CA LYS A 43 12.61 19.90 2.58
C LYS A 43 13.59 18.89 3.18
N LYS A 44 14.78 19.36 3.57
CA LYS A 44 15.79 18.50 4.22
C LYS A 44 15.37 18.17 5.65
N VAL A 45 14.89 19.16 6.41
CA VAL A 45 14.41 18.96 7.79
C VAL A 45 13.23 17.99 7.81
N THR A 46 12.24 18.16 6.94
CA THR A 46 11.09 17.23 6.86
C THR A 46 11.53 15.82 6.51
N PHE A 47 12.48 15.68 5.58
CA PHE A 47 13.03 14.38 5.22
C PHE A 47 13.79 13.74 6.39
N ASP A 48 14.63 14.50 7.11
CA ASP A 48 15.41 13.99 8.22
C ASP A 48 14.50 13.55 9.38
N VAL A 49 13.43 14.30 9.67
CA VAL A 49 12.40 13.91 10.64
C VAL A 49 11.68 12.63 10.22
N GLU A 50 11.24 12.52 8.97
CA GLU A 50 10.57 11.31 8.47
C GLU A 50 11.51 10.09 8.48
N LYS A 51 12.78 10.30 8.13
CA LYS A 51 13.81 9.25 8.17
C LYS A 51 14.03 8.77 9.61
N PHE A 52 14.16 9.72 10.56
CA PHE A 52 14.33 9.41 11.97
C PHE A 52 13.15 8.59 12.51
N ALA A 53 11.92 9.04 12.24
CA ALA A 53 10.71 8.31 12.62
C ALA A 53 10.66 6.89 12.04
N ALA A 54 11.12 6.69 10.80
CA ALA A 54 11.18 5.36 10.17
C ALA A 54 12.29 4.46 10.76
N ASP A 55 13.37 5.04 11.28
CA ASP A 55 14.49 4.29 11.88
C ASP A 55 14.20 3.87 13.33
N GLU A 56 13.36 4.61 14.05
CA GLU A 56 13.01 4.38 15.46
C GLU A 56 11.87 3.37 15.70
N CYS A 57 11.26 2.78 14.66
CA CYS A 57 10.22 1.78 14.91
C CYS A 57 10.81 0.54 15.64
N SER A 58 10.11 0.03 16.65
CA SER A 58 10.60 -1.07 17.49
C SER A 58 10.70 -2.40 16.74
N ASN A 59 9.74 -2.65 15.83
CA ASN A 59 9.68 -3.88 15.06
C ASN A 59 10.46 -3.74 13.73
N ALA A 60 11.22 -4.78 13.37
CA ALA A 60 12.01 -4.77 12.14
C ALA A 60 11.15 -4.69 10.86
N GLU A 61 9.99 -5.35 10.85
CA GLU A 61 9.04 -5.32 9.73
C GLU A 61 8.44 -3.92 9.55
N GLU A 62 8.04 -3.28 10.64
CA GLU A 62 7.50 -1.91 10.62
C GLU A 62 8.52 -0.89 10.13
N ARG A 63 9.79 -1.00 10.58
CA ARG A 63 10.88 -0.16 10.05
C ARG A 63 11.06 -0.33 8.55
N TYR A 64 11.04 -1.57 8.06
CA TYR A 64 11.18 -1.84 6.63
C TYR A 64 10.01 -1.22 5.84
N GLU A 65 8.79 -1.37 6.33
CA GLU A 65 7.61 -0.78 5.71
C GLU A 65 7.65 0.75 5.73
N ALA A 66 8.01 1.37 6.86
CA ALA A 66 8.14 2.82 6.98
C ALA A 66 9.18 3.38 6.00
N ARG A 67 10.35 2.72 5.88
CA ARG A 67 11.38 3.07 4.90
C ARG A 67 10.90 2.91 3.47
N ALA A 68 10.18 1.83 3.16
CA ALA A 68 9.62 1.60 1.84
C ALA A 68 8.62 2.71 1.46
N ARG A 69 7.75 3.12 2.39
CA ARG A 69 6.80 4.23 2.20
C ARG A 69 7.54 5.55 1.94
N LEU A 70 8.59 5.85 2.72
CA LEU A 70 9.41 7.05 2.54
C LEU A 70 10.10 7.06 1.16
N ALA A 71 10.67 5.93 0.75
CA ALA A 71 11.29 5.80 -0.57
C ALA A 71 10.30 6.08 -1.71
N VAL A 72 9.07 5.53 -1.62
CA VAL A 72 8.01 5.79 -2.61
C VAL A 72 7.62 7.28 -2.64
N ARG A 73 7.51 7.95 -1.49
CA ARG A 73 7.27 9.41 -1.42
C ARG A 73 8.35 10.23 -2.12
N LEU A 74 9.59 9.76 -2.08
CA LEU A 74 10.73 10.37 -2.76
C LEU A 74 10.82 10.00 -4.25
N GLY A 75 9.85 9.27 -4.78
CA GLY A 75 9.77 8.89 -6.19
C GLY A 75 10.43 7.56 -6.52
N ALA A 76 10.83 6.76 -5.53
CA ALA A 76 11.28 5.38 -5.79
C ALA A 76 10.11 4.54 -6.33
N ARG A 77 10.43 3.60 -7.22
CA ARG A 77 9.43 2.67 -7.76
C ARG A 77 8.95 1.72 -6.65
N PRO A 78 7.63 1.53 -6.46
CA PRO A 78 7.11 0.55 -5.51
C PRO A 78 7.59 -0.87 -5.83
N SER A 79 7.65 -1.72 -4.80
CA SER A 79 7.93 -3.14 -4.98
C SER A 79 6.84 -3.80 -5.83
N LYS A 80 7.20 -4.90 -6.51
CA LYS A 80 6.22 -5.67 -7.28
C LYS A 80 5.24 -6.33 -6.32
N ASN A 81 3.95 -6.25 -6.64
CA ASN A 81 2.94 -6.99 -5.91
C ASN A 81 3.22 -8.50 -6.00
N LYS A 82 2.99 -9.21 -4.90
CA LYS A 82 3.00 -10.67 -4.92
C LYS A 82 1.83 -11.15 -5.80
N TYR A 83 2.09 -12.13 -6.66
CA TYR A 83 1.03 -12.76 -7.43
C TYR A 83 0.12 -13.54 -6.49
N SER A 84 -1.17 -13.25 -6.52
CA SER A 84 -2.21 -14.02 -5.84
C SER A 84 -2.92 -14.93 -6.85
N ASN A 85 -3.28 -16.14 -6.42
CA ASN A 85 -4.10 -17.03 -7.23
C ASN A 85 -5.51 -16.43 -7.35
N TYR A 86 -6.01 -16.29 -8.57
CA TYR A 86 -7.32 -15.67 -8.83
C TYR A 86 -8.48 -16.35 -8.08
N LYS A 87 -8.44 -17.68 -7.95
CA LYS A 87 -9.48 -18.45 -7.26
C LYS A 87 -9.53 -18.05 -5.77
N GLN A 88 -8.37 -18.02 -5.12
CA GLN A 88 -8.25 -17.60 -3.72
C GLN A 88 -8.65 -16.13 -3.54
N LEU A 89 -8.19 -15.25 -4.42
CA LEU A 89 -8.54 -13.83 -4.36
C LEU A 89 -10.05 -13.60 -4.45
N LYS A 90 -10.75 -14.38 -5.28
CA LYS A 90 -12.21 -14.29 -5.42
C LYS A 90 -12.91 -14.70 -4.12
N GLU A 91 -12.45 -15.79 -3.50
CA GLU A 91 -12.96 -16.28 -2.22
C GLU A 91 -12.75 -15.22 -1.12
N ASP A 92 -11.53 -14.69 -0.99
CA ASP A 92 -11.19 -13.64 -0.02
C ASP A 92 -12.06 -12.39 -0.19
N LEU A 93 -12.24 -11.92 -1.43
CA LEU A 93 -13.08 -10.76 -1.73
C LEU A 93 -14.55 -11.00 -1.36
N THR A 94 -15.06 -12.22 -1.53
CA THR A 94 -16.43 -12.55 -1.11
C THR A 94 -16.58 -12.56 0.41
N VAL A 95 -15.59 -13.10 1.13
CA VAL A 95 -15.58 -13.11 2.59
C VAL A 95 -15.50 -11.68 3.13
N MET A 96 -14.61 -10.84 2.60
CA MET A 96 -14.47 -9.45 3.02
C MET A 96 -15.77 -8.65 2.82
N LYS A 97 -16.42 -8.78 1.67
CA LYS A 97 -17.70 -8.10 1.41
C LYS A 97 -18.80 -8.53 2.38
N ASN A 98 -18.89 -9.83 2.67
CA ASN A 98 -19.89 -10.34 3.62
C ASN A 98 -19.60 -9.85 5.05
N LEU A 99 -18.34 -9.79 5.47
CA LEU A 99 -17.95 -9.24 6.78
C LEU A 99 -18.28 -7.74 6.89
N GLU A 100 -18.07 -6.97 5.82
CA GLU A 100 -18.40 -5.55 5.77
C GLU A 100 -19.93 -5.32 5.85
N VAL A 101 -20.72 -6.14 5.15
CA VAL A 101 -22.19 -6.11 5.22
C VAL A 101 -22.71 -6.47 6.62
N GLU A 102 -22.13 -7.48 7.28
CA GLU A 102 -22.51 -7.83 8.66
C GLU A 102 -22.13 -6.71 9.65
N PHE A 103 -20.97 -6.08 9.47
CA PHE A 103 -20.58 -4.92 10.27
C PHE A 103 -21.54 -3.74 10.09
N ASP A 104 -21.98 -3.47 8.86
CA ASP A 104 -22.91 -2.37 8.56
C ASP A 104 -24.32 -2.64 9.10
N LYS A 105 -24.82 -3.88 9.03
CA LYS A 105 -26.07 -4.27 9.70
C LYS A 105 -26.01 -4.03 11.21
N LEU A 106 -24.91 -4.40 11.87
CA LEU A 106 -24.71 -4.15 13.29
C LEU A 106 -24.60 -2.65 13.62
N SER A 107 -24.01 -1.87 12.72
CA SER A 107 -23.94 -0.40 12.80
C SER A 107 -25.34 0.24 12.73
N ALA A 108 -26.14 -0.13 11.74
CA ALA A 108 -27.51 0.35 11.58
C ALA A 108 -28.39 0.01 12.79
N LEU A 109 -28.29 -1.21 13.31
CA LEU A 109 -29.01 -1.64 14.53
C LEU A 109 -28.57 -0.86 15.78
N LYS A 110 -27.28 -0.52 15.90
CA LYS A 110 -26.78 0.36 16.98
C LYS A 110 -27.39 1.77 16.89
N GLY A 111 -27.58 2.30 15.69
CA GLY A 111 -28.26 3.58 15.45
C GLY A 111 -29.72 3.56 15.94
N LEU A 112 -30.47 2.51 15.59
CA LEU A 112 -31.87 2.35 15.99
C LEU A 112 -32.06 2.17 17.51
N LYS A 113 -31.14 1.48 18.20
CA LYS A 113 -31.16 1.33 19.67
C LYS A 113 -31.04 2.69 20.39
N LYS A 114 -30.21 3.61 19.88
CA LYS A 114 -30.07 4.95 20.48
C LYS A 114 -31.33 5.80 20.32
N LEU A 115 -32.02 5.69 19.19
CA LEU A 115 -33.26 6.42 18.92
C LEU A 115 -34.43 5.93 19.77
N SER A 116 -34.55 4.61 19.97
CA SER A 116 -35.61 4.04 20.82
C SER A 116 -35.45 4.42 22.30
N MET A 117 -34.21 4.48 22.80
CA MET A 117 -33.91 4.94 24.16
C MET A 117 -34.26 6.42 24.38
N LYS A 118 -33.93 7.31 23.41
CA LYS A 118 -34.30 8.73 23.46
C LYS A 118 -35.82 8.93 23.49
N LYS A 119 -36.57 8.14 22.71
CA LYS A 119 -38.05 8.20 22.68
C LYS A 119 -38.67 7.77 24.02
N LYS A 120 -38.11 6.76 24.69
CA LYS A 120 -38.55 6.33 26.04
C LYS A 120 -38.28 7.39 27.12
N VAL A 121 -37.13 8.07 27.07
CA VAL A 121 -36.80 9.16 28.03
C VAL A 121 -37.73 10.36 27.84
N LYS A 122 -38.02 10.74 26.59
CA LYS A 122 -38.92 11.86 26.29
C LYS A 122 -40.36 11.58 26.74
N LYS A 123 -40.85 10.35 26.55
CA LYS A 123 -42.19 9.92 27.01
C LYS A 123 -42.31 9.85 28.54
N LYS A 124 -41.25 9.48 29.25
CA LYS A 124 -41.21 9.53 30.74
C LYS A 124 -41.19 10.95 31.30
N LYS A 125 -40.56 11.92 30.61
CA LYS A 125 -40.57 13.33 31.02
C LYS A 125 -41.92 14.01 30.76
N SER A 126 -42.66 13.61 29.72
CA SER A 126 -43.98 14.16 29.41
C SER A 126 -45.12 13.59 30.25
N SER A 127 -44.92 12.48 30.98
CA SER A 127 -45.95 11.92 31.89
C SER A 127 -45.75 12.31 33.36
N ARG A 128 -44.72 13.10 33.67
CA ARG A 128 -44.43 13.64 35.01
C ARG A 128 -44.68 15.17 35.10
N ARG A 129 -45.24 15.76 34.05
CA ARG A 129 -45.92 17.06 34.06
C ARG A 129 -47.40 16.77 33.94
#